data_AF-A0A2H9PZU1-F1
#
_entry.id   AF-A0A2H9PZU1-F1
#
_cell.length_a   1.000
_cell.length_b   1.000
_cell.length_c   1.000
_cell.angle_alpha   90.00
_cell.angle_beta   90.00
_cell.angle_gamma   90.00
#
_symmetry.space_group_name_H-M   'P 1'
#
loop_
_entity.id
_entity.type
_entity.pdbx_description
1 polymer ?
#
loop_
_entity_poly.entity_id
_entity_poly.type
_entity_poly.pdbx_seq_one_letter_code
_entity_poly.pdbx_strand_id
1 'polypeptide(L)'
;MQEIDENRIEKASKKAGKLFKPIKYLINVLIIVIILFLILELISFVVIKIHSSPKNEPRLQMDIYNNKTWAVDYYIEFYESDKAEYFPYLEYRRVPNYHGEYINIDENSIRKTESSCFIQSDDRIRIFIFGGSTLWGSGARDEGTIPSFVLTYLCENKIAAEVINFGEAGYGSTQEIIRLELELRKENKPDIVIFYDGVNEVYSAYQNKKAGLPQNVQNRIEDFNSRNRINLKNALVNSNLVRIINKLIGGFKKEKIETLPESLDDETANVYLENVKLVKILAEEYDFKTFFYWQPSVYSKDNLSEDEKNKIAKDETYKKLYFDVKDIVDESQDVIDISDVFDEHYESIFIDPYHTSEEGNKIIAGDIGKDIIKYLNENQI
;
A
#
# COMPACT_ATOMS: atom_id res chain seq x y z
N MET A 1 -16.51 17.31 80.45
CA MET A 1 -16.99 17.77 79.12
C MET A 1 -16.02 17.41 78.00
N GLN A 2 -14.70 17.43 78.25
CA GLN A 2 -13.63 17.01 77.31
C GLN A 2 -13.70 15.51 76.92
N GLU A 3 -13.94 14.62 77.90
CA GLU A 3 -14.00 13.15 77.71
C GLU A 3 -15.18 12.66 76.84
N ILE A 4 -16.28 13.44 76.80
CA ILE A 4 -17.48 13.11 76.00
C ILE A 4 -17.26 13.47 74.54
N ASP A 5 -16.45 14.49 74.27
CA ASP A 5 -16.10 14.94 72.91
C ASP A 5 -15.07 14.01 72.27
N GLU A 6 -14.06 13.54 73.02
CA GLU A 6 -13.10 12.54 72.55
C GLU A 6 -13.79 11.23 72.15
N ASN A 7 -14.77 10.77 72.93
CA ASN A 7 -15.51 9.54 72.65
C ASN A 7 -16.46 9.66 71.43
N ARG A 8 -16.93 10.88 71.13
CA ARG A 8 -17.70 11.19 69.90
C ARG A 8 -16.79 11.22 68.67
N ILE A 9 -15.61 11.83 68.77
CA ILE A 9 -14.60 11.87 67.70
C ILE A 9 -14.08 10.46 67.40
N GLU A 10 -13.82 9.64 68.41
CA GLU A 10 -13.37 8.26 68.24
C GLU A 10 -14.44 7.37 67.58
N LYS A 11 -15.72 7.52 67.95
CA LYS A 11 -16.84 6.83 67.30
C LYS A 11 -17.03 7.29 65.85
N ALA A 12 -16.90 8.59 65.56
CA ALA A 12 -16.98 9.12 64.21
C ALA A 12 -15.83 8.60 63.34
N SER A 13 -14.60 8.56 63.87
CA SER A 13 -13.42 7.98 63.23
C SER A 13 -13.57 6.48 62.95
N LYS A 14 -14.03 5.68 63.92
CA LYS A 14 -14.32 4.25 63.72
C LYS A 14 -15.44 4.00 62.71
N LYS A 15 -16.46 4.86 62.65
CA LYS A 15 -17.57 4.78 61.70
C LYS A 15 -17.12 5.17 60.28
N ALA A 16 -16.31 6.22 60.15
CA ALA A 16 -15.66 6.62 58.90
C ALA A 16 -14.73 5.51 58.40
N GLY A 17 -13.86 4.96 59.24
CA GLY A 17 -12.97 3.84 58.89
C GLY A 17 -13.70 2.57 58.45
N LYS A 18 -14.90 2.30 58.97
CA LYS A 18 -15.77 1.21 58.48
C LYS A 18 -16.39 1.50 57.10
N LEU A 19 -16.70 2.76 56.78
CA LEU A 19 -17.16 3.17 55.44
C LEU A 19 -16.02 3.18 54.40
N PHE A 20 -14.77 3.47 54.78
CA PHE A 20 -13.63 3.51 53.86
C PHE A 20 -13.02 2.13 53.56
N LYS A 21 -13.25 1.11 54.39
CA LYS A 21 -12.79 -0.27 54.13
C LYS A 21 -13.27 -0.87 52.81
N PRO A 22 -14.57 -0.86 52.46
CA PRO A 22 -15.04 -1.36 51.17
C PRO A 22 -14.52 -0.53 49.99
N ILE A 23 -14.37 0.80 50.16
CA ILE A 23 -13.78 1.68 49.14
C ILE A 23 -12.30 1.31 48.90
N LYS A 24 -11.52 1.10 49.96
CA LYS A 24 -10.12 0.67 49.87
C LYS A 24 -9.98 -0.71 49.23
N TYR A 25 -10.89 -1.64 49.55
CA TYR A 25 -10.93 -2.95 48.90
C TYR A 25 -11.22 -2.81 47.40
N LEU A 26 -12.21 -2.00 47.03
CA LEU A 26 -12.55 -1.73 45.64
C LEU A 26 -11.38 -1.07 44.87
N ILE A 27 -10.69 -0.10 45.49
CA ILE A 27 -9.49 0.51 44.92
C ILE A 27 -8.38 -0.54 44.73
N ASN A 28 -8.12 -1.40 45.72
CA ASN A 28 -7.11 -2.46 45.60
C ASN A 28 -7.45 -3.46 44.49
N VAL A 29 -8.71 -3.88 44.38
CA VAL A 29 -9.17 -4.75 43.30
C VAL A 29 -8.99 -4.06 41.95
N LEU A 30 -9.35 -2.78 41.84
CA LEU A 30 -9.17 -2.00 40.62
C LEU A 30 -7.67 -1.90 40.23
N ILE A 31 -6.79 -1.63 41.19
CA ILE A 31 -5.33 -1.60 40.96
C ILE A 31 -4.83 -2.96 40.46
N ILE A 32 -5.26 -4.06 41.08
CA ILE A 32 -4.87 -5.41 40.66
C ILE A 32 -5.35 -5.70 39.24
N VAL A 33 -6.59 -5.33 38.90
CA VAL A 33 -7.15 -5.50 37.54
C VAL A 33 -6.36 -4.69 36.52
N ILE A 34 -6.00 -3.44 36.85
CA ILE A 34 -5.18 -2.59 35.98
C ILE A 34 -3.79 -3.19 35.78
N ILE A 35 -3.14 -3.66 36.84
CA ILE A 35 -1.82 -4.30 36.76
C ILE A 35 -1.89 -5.57 35.90
N LEU A 36 -2.90 -6.41 36.11
CA LEU A 36 -3.10 -7.62 35.32
C LEU A 36 -3.33 -7.29 33.83
N PHE A 37 -4.13 -6.28 33.54
CA PHE A 37 -4.34 -5.79 32.18
C PHE A 37 -3.03 -5.31 31.54
N LEU A 38 -2.22 -4.52 32.25
CA LEU A 38 -0.93 -4.05 31.75
C LEU A 38 0.07 -5.19 31.50
N ILE A 39 0.07 -6.22 32.36
CA ILE A 39 0.91 -7.42 32.15
C ILE A 39 0.46 -8.18 30.91
N LEU A 40 -0.85 -8.42 30.75
CA LEU A 40 -1.40 -9.09 29.57
C LEU A 40 -1.15 -8.29 28.29
N GLU A 41 -1.23 -6.97 28.37
CA GLU A 41 -0.93 -6.06 27.26
C GLU A 41 0.55 -6.16 26.87
N LEU A 42 1.47 -6.18 27.84
CA LEU A 42 2.90 -6.35 27.59
C LEU A 42 3.21 -7.72 26.96
N ILE A 43 2.63 -8.80 27.48
CA ILE A 43 2.79 -10.14 26.90
C ILE A 43 2.24 -10.16 25.47
N SER A 44 1.06 -9.59 25.25
CA SER A 44 0.44 -9.52 23.92
C SER A 44 1.29 -8.71 22.94
N PHE A 45 1.86 -7.60 23.39
CA PHE A 45 2.81 -6.81 22.62
C PHE A 45 4.03 -7.64 22.20
N VAL A 46 4.64 -8.39 23.12
CA VAL A 46 5.78 -9.27 22.82
C VAL A 46 5.39 -10.35 21.81
N VAL A 47 4.24 -11.00 21.99
CA VAL A 47 3.73 -12.03 21.08
C VAL A 47 3.51 -11.47 19.68
N ILE A 48 2.84 -10.31 19.56
CA ILE A 48 2.63 -9.63 18.28
C ILE A 48 3.97 -9.27 17.66
N LYS A 49 4.92 -8.70 18.42
CA LYS A 49 6.24 -8.32 17.89
C LYS A 49 7.04 -9.51 17.36
N ILE A 50 6.96 -10.66 18.01
CA ILE A 50 7.59 -11.90 17.53
C ILE A 50 6.90 -12.40 16.26
N HIS A 51 5.57 -12.46 16.25
CA HIS A 51 4.80 -12.96 15.10
C HIS A 51 4.86 -12.04 13.88
N SER A 52 4.88 -10.73 14.10
CA SER A 52 4.98 -9.68 13.09
C SER A 52 6.44 -9.34 12.75
N SER A 53 7.40 -10.15 13.19
CA SER A 53 8.79 -10.04 12.74
C SER A 53 8.85 -10.19 11.22
N PRO A 54 9.56 -9.31 10.49
CA PRO A 54 9.79 -9.44 9.05
C PRO A 54 10.28 -10.83 8.61
N LYS A 55 11.05 -11.50 9.49
CA LYS A 55 11.57 -12.87 9.26
C LYS A 55 10.49 -13.94 9.19
N ASN A 56 9.29 -13.64 9.68
CA ASN A 56 8.12 -14.52 9.66
C ASN A 56 7.12 -14.12 8.57
N GLU A 57 7.52 -13.28 7.61
CA GLU A 57 6.71 -12.88 6.47
C GLU A 57 6.14 -14.12 5.75
N PRO A 58 4.79 -14.30 5.71
CA PRO A 58 4.18 -15.47 5.10
C PRO A 58 4.57 -15.69 3.63
N ARG A 59 4.82 -14.60 2.88
CA ARG A 59 5.24 -14.67 1.48
C ARG A 59 6.57 -15.42 1.30
N LEU A 60 7.46 -15.42 2.30
CA LEU A 60 8.72 -16.18 2.26
C LEU A 60 8.53 -17.70 2.14
N GLN A 61 7.34 -18.22 2.41
CA GLN A 61 7.01 -19.64 2.24
C GLN A 61 6.54 -19.98 0.82
N MET A 62 6.47 -19.00 -0.08
CA MET A 62 6.10 -19.22 -1.47
C MET A 62 7.28 -19.73 -2.29
N ASP A 63 7.00 -20.59 -3.26
CA ASP A 63 7.97 -21.21 -4.14
C ASP A 63 8.82 -20.20 -4.94
N ILE A 64 8.26 -19.03 -5.23
CA ILE A 64 8.90 -17.89 -5.89
C ILE A 64 10.14 -17.38 -5.14
N TYR A 65 10.19 -17.60 -3.82
CA TYR A 65 11.34 -17.27 -2.97
C TYR A 65 12.29 -18.44 -2.74
N ASN A 66 12.00 -19.62 -3.30
CA ASN A 66 12.94 -20.75 -3.23
C ASN A 66 14.29 -20.34 -3.82
N ASN A 67 15.36 -20.56 -3.06
CA ASN A 67 16.74 -20.21 -3.43
C ASN A 67 17.03 -18.71 -3.58
N LYS A 68 16.10 -17.81 -3.23
CA LYS A 68 16.33 -16.36 -3.18
C LYS A 68 16.94 -16.00 -1.82
N THR A 69 18.26 -16.11 -1.68
CA THR A 69 18.97 -15.88 -0.40
C THR A 69 18.77 -14.47 0.15
N TRP A 70 18.45 -13.50 -0.71
CA TRP A 70 18.17 -12.12 -0.37
C TRP A 70 16.77 -11.89 0.24
N ALA A 71 15.83 -12.82 0.10
CA ALA A 71 14.41 -12.56 0.36
C ALA A 71 14.10 -12.15 1.81
N VAL A 72 14.74 -12.80 2.78
CA VAL A 72 14.54 -12.50 4.20
C VAL A 72 15.03 -11.08 4.53
N ASP A 73 16.21 -10.73 4.04
CA ASP A 73 16.83 -9.44 4.29
C ASP A 73 16.09 -8.33 3.53
N TYR A 74 15.61 -8.60 2.31
CA TYR A 74 14.69 -7.72 1.59
C TYR A 74 13.44 -7.39 2.40
N TYR A 75 12.76 -8.38 3.00
CA TYR A 75 11.56 -8.08 3.78
C TYR A 75 11.89 -7.31 5.05
N ILE A 76 13.05 -7.52 5.68
CA ILE A 76 13.51 -6.65 6.78
C ILE A 76 13.59 -5.21 6.28
N GLU A 77 14.26 -4.97 5.15
CA GLU A 77 14.37 -3.63 4.57
C GLU A 77 13.02 -3.04 4.13
N PHE A 78 12.12 -3.87 3.60
CA PHE A 78 10.78 -3.47 3.19
C PHE A 78 10.00 -2.88 4.38
N TYR A 79 9.98 -3.59 5.52
CA TYR A 79 9.30 -3.08 6.72
C TYR A 79 10.04 -1.92 7.38
N GLU A 80 11.37 -1.83 7.26
CA GLU A 80 12.15 -0.69 7.79
C GLU A 80 11.95 0.60 7.00
N SER A 81 11.80 0.48 5.68
CA SER A 81 11.56 1.56 4.72
C SER A 81 10.07 1.94 4.59
N ASP A 82 9.14 1.11 5.07
CA ASP A 82 7.69 1.37 5.10
C ASP A 82 7.27 2.34 6.23
N LYS A 83 8.04 3.41 6.38
CA LYS A 83 7.73 4.52 7.26
C LYS A 83 7.31 5.70 6.41
N ALA A 84 6.14 6.24 6.70
CA ALA A 84 5.60 7.37 5.97
C ALA A 84 5.61 8.65 6.81
N GLU A 85 5.80 9.77 6.15
CA GLU A 85 5.55 11.11 6.68
C GLU A 85 4.39 11.77 5.93
N TYR A 86 3.75 12.76 6.55
CA TYR A 86 2.70 13.52 5.87
C TYR A 86 3.28 14.28 4.67
N PHE A 87 2.64 14.13 3.51
CA PHE A 87 2.99 14.87 2.31
C PHE A 87 1.79 15.70 1.85
N PRO A 88 1.92 17.03 1.70
CA PRO A 88 0.80 17.88 1.28
C PRO A 88 0.17 17.39 -0.04
N TYR A 89 -1.16 17.45 -0.11
CA TYR A 89 -2.02 17.03 -1.24
C TYR A 89 -2.05 15.53 -1.53
N LEU A 90 -0.93 14.83 -1.36
CA LEU A 90 -0.79 13.39 -1.63
C LEU A 90 -0.95 12.52 -0.40
N GLU A 91 -1.26 13.14 0.73
CA GLU A 91 -1.47 12.55 2.04
C GLU A 91 -0.22 12.05 2.76
N TYR A 92 0.64 11.32 2.08
CA TYR A 92 1.84 10.73 2.66
C TYR A 92 2.88 10.43 1.58
N ARG A 93 4.13 10.25 2.00
CA ARG A 93 5.22 9.65 1.21
C ARG A 93 6.14 8.88 2.14
N ARG A 94 6.93 7.94 1.63
CA ARG A 94 8.00 7.31 2.43
C ARG A 94 9.01 8.33 2.94
N VAL A 95 9.54 8.09 4.14
CA VAL A 95 10.60 8.90 4.74
C VAL A 95 11.85 8.86 3.84
N PRO A 96 12.44 10.01 3.48
CA PRO A 96 13.56 10.08 2.56
C PRO A 96 14.87 9.54 3.16
N ASN A 97 15.88 9.32 2.30
CA ASN A 97 17.24 8.89 2.66
C ASN A 97 17.30 7.53 3.37
N TYR A 98 16.58 6.54 2.84
CA TYR A 98 16.73 5.15 3.26
C TYR A 98 17.77 4.46 2.37
N HIS A 99 18.79 3.84 2.98
CA HIS A 99 19.88 3.17 2.26
C HIS A 99 20.01 1.72 2.75
N GLY A 100 19.43 0.80 2.00
CA GLY A 100 19.54 -0.64 2.19
C GLY A 100 20.39 -1.31 1.10
N GLU A 101 20.57 -2.61 1.21
CA GLU A 101 21.19 -3.43 0.17
C GLU A 101 20.24 -3.63 -1.02
N TYR A 102 18.93 -3.70 -0.78
CA TYR A 102 17.92 -4.04 -1.78
C TYR A 102 16.89 -2.94 -2.04
N ILE A 103 16.69 -2.03 -1.08
CA ILE A 103 15.80 -0.89 -1.20
C ILE A 103 16.58 0.40 -0.90
N ASN A 104 16.56 1.34 -1.84
CA ASN A 104 17.15 2.65 -1.69
C ASN A 104 16.14 3.74 -2.04
N ILE A 105 15.99 4.71 -1.14
CA ILE A 105 15.08 5.85 -1.29
C ILE A 105 15.92 7.13 -1.15
N ASP A 106 15.86 7.99 -2.15
CA ASP A 106 16.64 9.22 -2.19
C ASP A 106 16.08 10.32 -1.25
N GLU A 107 16.70 11.51 -1.32
CA GLU A 107 16.28 12.68 -0.54
C GLU A 107 14.90 13.23 -0.91
N ASN A 108 14.39 12.89 -2.10
CA ASN A 108 13.09 13.29 -2.62
C ASN A 108 11.99 12.23 -2.37
N SER A 109 12.31 11.18 -1.61
CA SER A 109 11.44 10.02 -1.38
C SER A 109 11.18 9.18 -2.64
N ILE A 110 12.10 9.20 -3.61
CA ILE A 110 12.02 8.42 -4.84
C ILE A 110 12.84 7.14 -4.69
N ARG A 111 12.22 6.01 -5.02
CA ARG A 111 12.91 4.72 -5.02
C ARG A 111 13.90 4.65 -6.16
N LYS A 112 15.11 4.16 -5.87
CA LYS A 112 16.18 3.98 -6.85
C LYS A 112 15.71 3.13 -8.02
N THR A 113 15.97 3.64 -9.22
CA THR A 113 15.82 2.91 -10.49
C THR A 113 17.22 2.58 -10.99
N GLU A 114 17.49 1.29 -11.22
CA GLU A 114 18.83 0.78 -11.50
C GLU A 114 18.79 -0.13 -12.73
N SER A 115 19.79 0.00 -13.60
CA SER A 115 19.91 -0.80 -14.82
C SER A 115 21.21 -1.59 -14.81
N SER A 116 21.15 -2.82 -15.32
CA SER A 116 22.33 -3.66 -15.57
C SER A 116 23.15 -3.20 -16.78
N CYS A 117 22.59 -2.31 -17.59
CA CYS A 117 23.19 -1.72 -18.78
C CYS A 117 23.44 -0.22 -18.58
N PHE A 118 24.52 0.31 -19.19
CA PHE A 118 24.89 1.72 -19.10
C PHE A 118 25.18 2.33 -20.47
N ILE A 119 24.52 3.45 -20.77
CA ILE A 119 24.82 4.33 -21.92
C ILE A 119 25.19 5.71 -21.40
N GLN A 120 26.36 6.19 -21.79
CA GLN A 120 26.78 7.58 -21.57
C GLN A 120 26.17 8.44 -22.68
N SER A 121 25.19 9.26 -22.34
CA SER A 121 24.64 10.31 -23.20
C SER A 121 24.25 11.51 -22.35
N ASP A 122 24.46 12.71 -22.89
CA ASP A 122 23.93 13.96 -22.32
C ASP A 122 22.50 14.21 -22.82
N ASP A 123 22.11 13.54 -23.90
CA ASP A 123 20.77 13.57 -24.48
C ASP A 123 20.06 12.25 -24.12
N ARG A 124 19.20 12.30 -23.10
CA ARG A 124 18.50 11.14 -22.54
C ARG A 124 17.01 11.41 -22.57
N ILE A 125 16.25 10.43 -23.05
CA ILE A 125 14.80 10.47 -22.97
C ILE A 125 14.40 10.29 -21.51
N ARG A 126 13.59 11.21 -21.01
CA ARG A 126 13.19 11.29 -19.62
C ARG A 126 11.79 10.75 -19.44
N ILE A 127 11.66 9.69 -18.65
CA ILE A 127 10.43 8.92 -18.51
C ILE A 127 9.97 8.96 -17.06
N PHE A 128 8.77 9.46 -16.83
CA PHE A 128 8.10 9.38 -15.54
C PHE A 128 7.12 8.21 -15.56
N ILE A 129 7.19 7.35 -14.56
CA ILE A 129 6.25 6.24 -14.42
C ILE A 129 5.52 6.39 -13.09
N PHE A 130 4.19 6.38 -13.14
CA PHE A 130 3.26 6.55 -12.01
C PHE A 130 2.45 5.27 -11.79
N GLY A 131 2.12 5.00 -10.53
CA GLY A 131 1.33 3.84 -10.16
C GLY A 131 1.37 3.56 -8.65
N GLY A 132 0.80 2.42 -8.27
CA GLY A 132 0.71 1.98 -6.88
C GLY A 132 1.95 1.31 -6.29
N SER A 133 1.72 0.50 -5.26
CA SER A 133 2.74 -0.33 -4.60
C SER A 133 3.37 -1.39 -5.51
N THR A 134 2.65 -1.78 -6.57
CA THR A 134 3.11 -2.67 -7.64
C THR A 134 4.23 -2.02 -8.45
N LEU A 135 4.06 -0.75 -8.84
CA LEU A 135 5.09 0.02 -9.53
C LEU A 135 6.22 0.46 -8.59
N TRP A 136 5.90 0.87 -7.35
CA TRP A 136 6.92 1.11 -6.33
C TRP A 136 7.84 -0.12 -6.18
N GLY A 137 7.32 -1.31 -6.44
CA GLY A 137 8.09 -2.56 -6.53
C GLY A 137 8.07 -3.36 -5.23
N SER A 138 6.93 -3.41 -4.54
CA SER A 138 6.78 -4.23 -3.34
C SER A 138 6.96 -5.70 -3.70
N GLY A 139 7.90 -6.37 -3.02
CA GLY A 139 8.32 -7.74 -3.36
C GLY A 139 9.56 -7.86 -4.25
N ALA A 140 10.07 -6.76 -4.79
CA ALA A 140 11.21 -6.72 -5.70
C ALA A 140 12.34 -5.85 -5.16
N ARG A 141 13.60 -6.20 -5.47
CA ARG A 141 14.79 -5.35 -5.21
C ARG A 141 14.82 -4.17 -6.17
N ASP A 142 15.67 -3.17 -5.93
CA ASP A 142 15.74 -1.96 -6.76
C ASP A 142 15.97 -2.29 -8.24
N GLU A 143 16.87 -3.21 -8.56
CA GLU A 143 17.13 -3.66 -9.93
C GLU A 143 16.00 -4.51 -10.54
N GLY A 144 15.07 -4.98 -9.71
CA GLY A 144 13.97 -5.88 -10.07
C GLY A 144 12.60 -5.20 -10.20
N THR A 145 12.53 -3.87 -10.11
CA THR A 145 11.28 -3.11 -10.28
C THR A 145 10.92 -2.96 -11.76
N ILE A 146 9.64 -2.70 -12.06
CA ILE A 146 9.19 -2.42 -13.45
C ILE A 146 9.99 -1.24 -14.05
N PRO A 147 10.16 -0.08 -13.38
CA PRO A 147 10.97 1.02 -13.92
C PRO A 147 12.43 0.65 -14.21
N SER A 148 13.06 -0.15 -13.34
CA SER A 148 14.43 -0.64 -13.53
C SER A 148 14.56 -1.56 -14.74
N PHE A 149 13.58 -2.43 -14.96
CA PHE A 149 13.54 -3.26 -16.16
C PHE A 149 13.21 -2.48 -17.42
N VAL A 150 12.36 -1.44 -17.36
CA VAL A 150 12.13 -0.54 -18.50
C VAL A 150 13.43 0.17 -18.88
N LEU A 151 14.16 0.72 -17.90
CA LEU A 151 15.46 1.35 -18.14
C LEU A 151 16.46 0.37 -18.76
N THR A 152 16.54 -0.85 -18.22
CA THR A 152 17.40 -1.91 -18.75
C THR A 152 17.03 -2.26 -20.19
N TYR A 153 15.74 -2.43 -20.48
CA TYR A 153 15.23 -2.79 -21.80
C TYR A 153 15.56 -1.72 -22.85
N LEU A 154 15.36 -0.44 -22.54
CA LEU A 154 15.73 0.67 -23.42
C LEU A 154 17.24 0.72 -23.66
N CYS A 155 18.03 0.52 -22.61
CA CYS A 155 19.49 0.52 -22.71
C CYS A 155 20.01 -0.63 -23.59
N GLU A 156 19.47 -1.85 -23.44
CA GLU A 156 19.80 -2.99 -24.31
C GLU A 156 19.46 -2.72 -25.78
N ASN A 157 18.46 -1.87 -26.04
CA ASN A 157 18.08 -1.39 -27.36
C ASN A 157 18.78 -0.08 -27.77
N LYS A 158 19.88 0.29 -27.09
CA LYS A 158 20.73 1.45 -27.40
C LYS A 158 20.04 2.81 -27.26
N ILE A 159 19.00 2.88 -26.45
CA ILE A 159 18.29 4.12 -26.13
C ILE A 159 18.79 4.62 -24.78
N ALA A 160 19.35 5.82 -24.77
CA ALA A 160 19.75 6.47 -23.53
C ALA A 160 18.51 7.08 -22.87
N ALA A 161 18.17 6.61 -21.67
CA ALA A 161 17.01 7.07 -20.93
C ALA A 161 17.35 7.39 -19.46
N GLU A 162 16.50 8.22 -18.85
CA GLU A 162 16.38 8.41 -17.41
C GLU A 162 14.95 8.02 -17.03
N VAL A 163 14.78 6.97 -16.24
CA VAL A 163 13.46 6.50 -15.79
C VAL A 163 13.28 6.82 -14.32
N ILE A 164 12.21 7.54 -13.98
CA ILE A 164 11.89 7.96 -12.61
C ILE A 164 10.65 7.21 -12.13
N ASN A 165 10.81 6.47 -11.03
CA ASN A 165 9.73 5.73 -10.37
C ASN A 165 8.96 6.64 -9.40
N PHE A 166 7.79 7.13 -9.81
CA PHE A 166 6.86 7.86 -8.94
C PHE A 166 5.80 6.96 -8.30
N GLY A 167 6.00 5.64 -8.33
CA GLY A 167 5.13 4.70 -7.65
C GLY A 167 5.14 4.90 -6.13
N GLU A 168 4.00 4.74 -5.47
CA GLU A 168 3.91 4.74 -4.01
C GLU A 168 2.76 3.84 -3.54
N ALA A 169 2.93 3.26 -2.35
CA ALA A 169 1.97 2.30 -1.83
C ALA A 169 0.58 2.92 -1.67
N GLY A 170 -0.44 2.27 -2.24
CA GLY A 170 -1.84 2.65 -2.12
C GLY A 170 -2.27 3.91 -2.88
N TYR A 171 -1.37 4.54 -3.64
CA TYR A 171 -1.74 5.66 -4.52
C TYR A 171 -2.65 5.18 -5.65
N GLY A 172 -3.69 5.95 -5.96
CA GLY A 172 -4.45 5.79 -7.20
C GLY A 172 -4.28 7.01 -8.12
N SER A 173 -4.83 6.91 -9.33
CA SER A 173 -4.70 7.90 -10.42
C SER A 173 -4.86 9.37 -10.01
N THR A 174 -5.81 9.72 -9.12
CA THR A 174 -5.97 11.11 -8.67
C THR A 174 -4.74 11.63 -7.91
N GLN A 175 -4.12 10.80 -7.07
CA GLN A 175 -2.88 11.16 -6.37
C GLN A 175 -1.73 11.27 -7.37
N GLU A 176 -1.66 10.38 -8.34
CA GLU A 176 -0.59 10.40 -9.35
C GLU A 176 -0.66 11.64 -10.26
N ILE A 177 -1.86 12.10 -10.63
CA ILE A 177 -2.03 13.35 -11.38
C ILE A 177 -1.58 14.56 -10.56
N ILE A 178 -1.93 14.60 -9.27
CA ILE A 178 -1.43 15.65 -8.37
C ILE A 178 0.10 15.58 -8.28
N ARG A 179 0.68 14.37 -8.22
CA ARG A 179 2.14 14.18 -8.21
C ARG A 179 2.79 14.72 -9.49
N LEU A 180 2.21 14.44 -10.65
CA LEU A 180 2.65 14.96 -11.96
C LEU A 180 2.56 16.49 -11.99
N GLU A 181 1.43 17.08 -11.59
CA GLU A 181 1.26 18.54 -11.52
C GLU A 181 2.35 19.19 -10.65
N LEU A 182 2.65 18.60 -9.50
CA LEU A 182 3.68 19.09 -8.59
C LEU A 182 5.10 19.04 -9.19
N GLU A 183 5.38 18.12 -10.12
CA GLU A 183 6.65 18.07 -10.84
C GLU A 183 6.69 19.06 -12.00
N LEU A 184 5.62 19.13 -12.80
CA LEU A 184 5.51 20.10 -13.91
C LEU A 184 5.65 21.54 -13.39
N ARG A 185 5.07 21.86 -12.24
CA ARG A 185 5.21 23.17 -11.56
C ARG A 185 6.62 23.51 -11.11
N LYS A 186 7.50 22.52 -10.95
CA LYS A 186 8.92 22.73 -10.64
C LYS A 186 9.78 22.84 -11.90
N GLU A 187 9.16 22.89 -13.08
CA GLU A 187 9.83 22.72 -14.38
C GLU A 187 10.55 21.38 -14.51
N ASN A 188 10.15 20.37 -13.72
CA ASN A 188 10.68 19.01 -13.81
C ASN A 188 9.87 18.25 -14.88
N LYS A 189 10.25 18.41 -16.15
CA LYS A 189 9.49 17.89 -17.30
C LYS A 189 10.00 16.53 -17.79
N PRO A 190 9.09 15.60 -18.15
CA PRO A 190 9.41 14.37 -18.87
C PRO A 190 9.22 14.52 -20.38
N ASP A 191 9.79 13.60 -21.16
CA ASP A 191 9.44 13.38 -22.57
C ASP A 191 8.30 12.36 -22.70
N ILE A 192 8.25 11.39 -21.76
CA ILE A 192 7.24 10.34 -21.72
C ILE A 192 6.71 10.20 -20.29
N VAL A 193 5.39 10.09 -20.16
CA VAL A 193 4.68 9.77 -18.92
C VAL A 193 3.94 8.45 -19.08
N ILE A 194 4.07 7.57 -18.11
CA ILE A 194 3.45 6.25 -18.10
C ILE A 194 2.67 6.10 -16.79
N PHE A 195 1.44 5.59 -16.90
CA PHE A 195 0.58 5.25 -15.77
C PHE A 195 0.33 3.73 -15.78
N TYR A 196 0.52 3.08 -14.63
CA TYR A 196 0.37 1.63 -14.44
C TYR A 196 -0.57 1.37 -13.26
N ASP A 197 -1.85 1.19 -13.59
CA ASP A 197 -2.96 1.37 -12.66
C ASP A 197 -4.01 0.25 -12.76
N GLY A 198 -5.00 0.31 -11.87
CA GLY A 198 -6.23 -0.49 -11.91
C GLY A 198 -6.53 -1.12 -10.57
N VAL A 199 -5.52 -1.66 -9.90
CA VAL A 199 -5.69 -2.29 -8.58
C VAL A 199 -6.13 -1.27 -7.52
N ASN A 200 -5.50 -0.10 -7.45
CA ASN A 200 -5.79 0.85 -6.37
C ASN A 200 -7.10 1.63 -6.61
N GLU A 201 -7.48 1.81 -7.88
CA GLU A 201 -8.75 2.36 -8.34
C GLU A 201 -9.89 1.50 -7.80
N VAL A 202 -9.82 0.19 -8.07
CA VAL A 202 -10.83 -0.78 -7.64
C VAL A 202 -10.77 -0.99 -6.13
N TYR A 203 -9.59 -1.13 -5.54
CA TYR A 203 -9.46 -1.40 -4.10
C TYR A 203 -9.94 -0.25 -3.23
N SER A 204 -9.59 0.99 -3.60
CA SER A 204 -10.06 2.15 -2.85
C SER A 204 -11.58 2.32 -2.97
N ALA A 205 -12.16 2.10 -4.16
CA ALA A 205 -13.60 2.11 -4.36
C ALA A 205 -14.30 1.01 -3.55
N TYR A 206 -13.76 -0.21 -3.57
CA TYR A 206 -14.24 -1.36 -2.81
C TYR A 206 -14.23 -1.09 -1.30
N GLN A 207 -13.09 -0.60 -0.78
CA GLN A 207 -12.91 -0.32 0.64
C GLN A 207 -13.86 0.79 1.13
N ASN A 208 -14.03 1.85 0.34
CA ASN A 208 -14.84 3.01 0.72
C ASN A 208 -16.31 2.88 0.32
N LYS A 209 -16.65 1.90 -0.53
CA LYS A 209 -17.97 1.77 -1.20
C LYS A 209 -18.34 3.03 -1.96
N LYS A 210 -17.32 3.70 -2.51
CA LYS A 210 -17.43 4.98 -3.19
C LYS A 210 -16.19 5.22 -4.04
N ALA A 211 -16.39 5.54 -5.31
CA ALA A 211 -15.32 5.85 -6.24
C ALA A 211 -14.61 7.17 -5.91
N GLY A 212 -13.37 7.30 -6.38
CA GLY A 212 -12.60 8.55 -6.36
C GLY A 212 -12.10 9.00 -4.99
N LEU A 213 -12.08 8.11 -4.01
CA LEU A 213 -11.48 8.36 -2.70
C LEU A 213 -10.15 7.60 -2.56
N PRO A 214 -9.15 8.13 -1.85
CA PRO A 214 -7.93 7.39 -1.57
C PRO A 214 -8.21 6.21 -0.62
N GLN A 215 -7.26 5.29 -0.51
CA GLN A 215 -7.37 4.21 0.47
C GLN A 215 -7.37 4.77 1.90
N ASN A 216 -7.99 4.01 2.80
CA ASN A 216 -7.98 4.23 4.25
C ASN A 216 -8.60 5.56 4.71
N VAL A 217 -9.55 6.15 3.96
CA VAL A 217 -10.25 7.39 4.35
C VAL A 217 -10.84 7.30 5.75
N GLN A 218 -11.40 6.15 6.13
CA GLN A 218 -11.96 5.97 7.47
C GLN A 218 -10.90 6.15 8.57
N ASN A 219 -9.68 5.66 8.38
CA ASN A 219 -8.57 5.88 9.31
C ASN A 219 -8.23 7.37 9.42
N ARG A 220 -8.25 8.09 8.29
CA ARG A 220 -8.00 9.55 8.24
C ARG A 220 -9.08 10.34 9.00
N ILE A 221 -10.34 9.95 8.86
CA ILE A 221 -11.46 10.53 9.61
C ILE A 221 -11.27 10.30 11.11
N GLU A 222 -10.87 9.09 11.51
CA GLU A 222 -10.63 8.75 12.91
C GLU A 222 -9.45 9.54 13.49
N ASP A 223 -8.34 9.63 12.77
CA ASP A 223 -7.17 10.41 13.17
C ASP A 223 -7.52 11.89 13.36
N PHE A 224 -8.28 12.48 12.42
CA PHE A 224 -8.71 13.87 12.51
C PHE A 224 -9.60 14.13 13.73
N ASN A 225 -10.54 13.23 14.01
CA ASN A 225 -11.46 13.35 15.14
C ASN A 225 -10.80 13.02 16.50
N SER A 226 -9.78 12.17 16.52
CA SER A 226 -9.08 11.75 17.73
C SER A 226 -8.35 12.89 18.44
N ARG A 227 -7.97 13.94 17.71
CA ARG A 227 -7.29 15.14 18.25
C ARG A 227 -8.12 15.90 19.29
N ASN A 228 -9.44 15.68 19.33
CA ASN A 228 -10.37 16.46 20.16
C ASN A 228 -10.89 15.73 21.41
N ARG A 229 -10.58 14.43 21.65
CA ARG A 229 -11.08 13.67 22.81
C ARG A 229 -10.13 12.55 23.25
N ILE A 230 -9.96 12.36 24.56
CA ILE A 230 -9.33 11.15 25.12
C ILE A 230 -10.25 9.95 24.80
N ASN A 231 -9.91 9.19 23.76
CA ASN A 231 -10.72 8.08 23.27
C ASN A 231 -10.30 6.75 23.92
N LEU A 232 -10.67 6.57 25.20
CA LEU A 232 -10.39 5.34 25.96
C LEU A 232 -11.00 4.09 25.28
N LYS A 233 -12.10 4.25 24.53
CA LYS A 233 -12.71 3.15 23.79
C LYS A 233 -11.80 2.69 22.64
N ASN A 234 -11.27 3.61 21.84
CA ASN A 234 -10.30 3.25 20.79
C ASN A 234 -9.01 2.69 21.41
N ALA A 235 -8.52 3.26 22.53
CA ALA A 235 -7.34 2.71 23.21
C ALA A 235 -7.55 1.25 23.68
N LEU A 236 -8.76 0.89 24.13
CA LEU A 236 -9.11 -0.48 24.51
C LEU A 236 -9.33 -1.39 23.31
N VAL A 237 -10.01 -0.91 22.25
CA VAL A 237 -10.25 -1.69 21.02
C VAL A 237 -8.95 -1.96 20.26
N ASN A 238 -8.00 -1.02 20.31
CA ASN A 238 -6.70 -1.12 19.66
C ASN A 238 -5.63 -1.76 20.56
N SER A 239 -5.99 -2.30 21.72
CA SER A 239 -5.02 -2.96 22.60
C SER A 239 -4.50 -4.25 21.96
N ASN A 240 -3.23 -4.56 22.23
CA ASN A 240 -2.60 -5.78 21.73
C ASN A 240 -3.33 -7.03 22.23
N LEU A 241 -3.84 -7.00 23.46
CA LEU A 241 -4.64 -8.09 24.00
C LEU A 241 -5.92 -8.32 23.19
N VAL A 242 -6.66 -7.27 22.86
CA VAL A 242 -7.90 -7.38 22.05
C VAL A 242 -7.58 -7.87 20.64
N ARG A 243 -6.46 -7.43 20.03
CA ARG A 243 -6.00 -7.92 18.73
C ARG A 243 -5.75 -9.43 18.73
N ILE A 244 -5.06 -9.96 19.75
CA ILE A 244 -4.83 -11.41 19.88
C ILE A 244 -6.14 -12.16 20.11
N ILE A 245 -7.00 -11.66 20.99
CA ILE A 245 -8.31 -12.27 21.28
C ILE A 245 -9.15 -12.35 20.00
N ASN A 246 -9.21 -11.27 19.21
CA ASN A 246 -9.93 -11.25 17.93
C ASN A 246 -9.36 -12.27 16.94
N LYS A 247 -8.04 -12.43 16.90
CA LYS A 247 -7.37 -13.43 16.05
C LYS A 247 -7.67 -14.88 16.49
N LEU A 248 -7.71 -15.15 17.80
CA LEU A 248 -7.95 -16.49 18.36
C LEU A 248 -9.40 -16.93 18.31
N ILE A 249 -10.33 -16.00 18.53
CA ILE A 249 -11.77 -16.28 18.56
C ILE A 249 -12.36 -16.29 17.13
N GLY A 250 -11.53 -16.08 16.10
CA GLY A 250 -11.97 -16.14 14.71
C GLY A 250 -12.92 -14.99 14.34
N GLY A 251 -12.63 -13.77 14.81
CA GLY A 251 -13.35 -12.55 14.44
C GLY A 251 -14.88 -12.67 14.53
N PHE A 252 -15.48 -12.48 15.71
CA PHE A 252 -16.94 -12.48 15.91
C PHE A 252 -17.73 -11.35 15.22
N LYS A 253 -17.21 -10.80 14.13
CA LYS A 253 -18.01 -10.20 13.09
C LYS A 253 -17.62 -10.87 11.78
N LYS A 254 -18.46 -11.82 11.32
CA LYS A 254 -18.89 -11.73 9.93
C LYS A 254 -19.43 -10.31 9.81
N GLU A 255 -18.63 -9.37 9.31
CA GLU A 255 -19.21 -8.15 8.79
C GLU A 255 -20.35 -8.61 7.90
N LYS A 256 -21.54 -8.02 8.09
CA LYS A 256 -22.57 -8.17 7.07
C LYS A 256 -21.85 -7.84 5.78
N ILE A 257 -21.92 -8.74 4.79
CA ILE A 257 -21.56 -8.42 3.42
C ILE A 257 -22.53 -7.31 3.04
N GLU A 258 -22.15 -6.08 3.34
CA GLU A 258 -22.85 -4.91 2.89
C GLU A 258 -22.61 -4.87 1.40
N THR A 259 -23.70 -5.05 0.66
CA THR A 259 -23.72 -5.02 -0.79
C THR A 259 -23.05 -3.75 -1.28
N LEU A 260 -22.15 -3.89 -2.25
CA LEU A 260 -21.58 -2.74 -2.96
C LEU A 260 -22.71 -1.96 -3.67
N PRO A 261 -22.59 -0.63 -3.81
CA PRO A 261 -23.48 0.14 -4.66
C PRO A 261 -23.50 -0.43 -6.08
N GLU A 262 -24.68 -0.46 -6.71
CA GLU A 262 -24.85 -1.02 -8.06
C GLU A 262 -24.09 -0.24 -9.13
N SER A 263 -23.80 1.05 -8.92
CA SER A 263 -23.09 1.94 -9.85
C SER A 263 -21.58 2.04 -9.56
N LEU A 264 -21.04 1.25 -8.63
CA LEU A 264 -19.68 1.46 -8.15
C LEU A 264 -18.63 1.18 -9.24
N ASP A 265 -18.86 0.19 -10.09
CA ASP A 265 -18.06 -0.11 -11.28
C ASP A 265 -18.03 1.07 -12.25
N ASP A 266 -19.20 1.53 -12.70
CA ASP A 266 -19.36 2.68 -13.59
C ASP A 266 -18.70 3.94 -13.01
N GLU A 267 -18.97 4.25 -11.74
CA GLU A 267 -18.39 5.43 -11.08
C GLU A 267 -16.86 5.34 -10.97
N THR A 268 -16.32 4.14 -10.69
CA THR A 268 -14.88 3.92 -10.58
C THR A 268 -14.18 4.08 -11.92
N ALA A 269 -14.72 3.44 -12.97
CA ALA A 269 -14.22 3.57 -14.33
C ALA A 269 -14.29 5.03 -14.82
N ASN A 270 -15.39 5.73 -14.57
CA ASN A 270 -15.55 7.13 -14.98
C ASN A 270 -14.55 8.06 -14.29
N VAL A 271 -14.28 7.89 -12.99
CA VAL A 271 -13.26 8.69 -12.31
C VAL A 271 -11.87 8.45 -12.93
N TYR A 272 -11.54 7.19 -13.21
CA TYR A 272 -10.26 6.84 -13.85
C TYR A 272 -10.12 7.43 -15.26
N LEU A 273 -11.15 7.31 -16.10
CA LEU A 273 -11.12 7.82 -17.47
C LEU A 273 -11.10 9.36 -17.54
N GLU A 274 -11.78 10.07 -16.63
CA GLU A 274 -11.64 11.53 -16.54
C GLU A 274 -10.23 11.93 -16.09
N ASN A 275 -9.59 11.15 -15.21
CA ASN A 275 -8.18 11.33 -14.85
C ASN A 275 -7.26 11.13 -16.07
N VAL A 276 -7.45 10.08 -16.86
CA VAL A 276 -6.72 9.84 -18.13
C VAL A 276 -6.85 11.05 -19.06
N LYS A 277 -8.06 11.58 -19.22
CA LYS A 277 -8.33 12.76 -20.05
C LYS A 277 -7.61 14.02 -19.53
N LEU A 278 -7.56 14.24 -18.21
CA LEU A 278 -6.81 15.36 -17.63
C LEU A 278 -5.31 15.26 -17.95
N VAL A 279 -4.73 14.06 -17.85
CA VAL A 279 -3.32 13.85 -18.20
C VAL A 279 -3.07 14.12 -19.68
N LYS A 280 -3.96 13.69 -20.57
CA LYS A 280 -3.83 13.99 -22.01
C LYS A 280 -3.85 15.49 -22.31
N ILE A 281 -4.67 16.27 -21.58
CA ILE A 281 -4.65 17.74 -21.70
C ILE A 281 -3.31 18.31 -21.23
N LEU A 282 -2.76 17.80 -20.12
CA LEU A 282 -1.43 18.21 -19.65
C LEU A 282 -0.34 17.81 -20.65
N ALA A 283 -0.47 16.66 -21.30
CA ALA A 283 0.46 16.17 -22.31
C ALA A 283 0.53 17.10 -23.52
N GLU A 284 -0.62 17.62 -23.98
CA GLU A 284 -0.68 18.61 -25.07
C GLU A 284 -0.04 19.95 -24.68
N GLU A 285 -0.27 20.42 -23.45
CA GLU A 285 0.25 21.72 -22.99
C GLU A 285 1.76 21.69 -22.70
N TYR A 286 2.26 20.57 -22.15
CA TYR A 286 3.65 20.42 -21.71
C TYR A 286 4.53 19.62 -22.68
N ASP A 287 3.97 19.15 -23.80
CA ASP A 287 4.66 18.46 -24.90
C ASP A 287 5.35 17.15 -24.46
N PHE A 288 4.59 16.25 -23.80
CA PHE A 288 5.06 14.89 -23.46
C PHE A 288 4.12 13.82 -24.01
N LYS A 289 4.66 12.62 -24.26
CA LYS A 289 3.85 11.46 -24.68
C LYS A 289 3.29 10.72 -23.46
N THR A 290 2.07 10.20 -23.57
CA THR A 290 1.44 9.38 -22.51
C THR A 290 1.21 7.94 -22.93
N PHE A 291 1.40 7.01 -21.99
CA PHE A 291 0.89 5.62 -22.04
C PHE A 291 0.13 5.31 -20.75
N PHE A 292 -0.99 4.59 -20.86
CA PHE A 292 -1.80 4.14 -19.73
C PHE A 292 -1.94 2.63 -19.83
N TYR A 293 -1.61 1.91 -18.76
CA TYR A 293 -1.67 0.46 -18.69
C TYR A 293 -2.61 0.01 -17.59
N TRP A 294 -3.57 -0.83 -17.94
CA TRP A 294 -4.38 -1.55 -16.94
C TRP A 294 -3.61 -2.80 -16.51
N GLN A 295 -3.14 -2.80 -15.27
CA GLN A 295 -2.22 -3.81 -14.78
C GLN A 295 -2.85 -5.21 -14.65
N PRO A 296 -2.06 -6.29 -14.59
CA PRO A 296 -2.53 -7.60 -14.18
C PRO A 296 -2.74 -7.73 -12.66
N SER A 297 -3.54 -8.73 -12.27
CA SER A 297 -3.69 -9.19 -10.88
C SER A 297 -3.76 -10.72 -10.85
N VAL A 298 -3.69 -11.34 -9.66
CA VAL A 298 -3.88 -12.80 -9.56
C VAL A 298 -5.24 -13.25 -10.11
N TYR A 299 -6.20 -12.34 -10.21
CA TYR A 299 -7.54 -12.63 -10.69
C TYR A 299 -7.62 -12.74 -12.21
N SER A 300 -6.71 -12.10 -12.94
CA SER A 300 -6.67 -12.06 -14.41
C SER A 300 -5.76 -13.11 -15.04
N LYS A 301 -4.92 -13.79 -14.25
CA LYS A 301 -4.09 -14.90 -14.72
C LYS A 301 -4.89 -16.21 -14.81
N ASP A 302 -5.02 -16.76 -16.00
CA ASP A 302 -5.75 -18.01 -16.24
C ASP A 302 -5.07 -19.23 -15.59
N ASN A 303 -3.75 -19.35 -15.80
CA ASN A 303 -2.98 -20.52 -15.37
C ASN A 303 -2.30 -20.32 -14.02
N LEU A 304 -3.09 -20.23 -12.96
CA LEU A 304 -2.56 -20.08 -11.59
C LEU A 304 -1.73 -21.31 -11.15
N SER A 305 -0.57 -21.04 -10.58
CA SER A 305 0.28 -22.01 -9.89
C SER A 305 -0.40 -22.57 -8.63
N GLU A 306 0.20 -23.60 -8.02
CA GLU A 306 -0.33 -24.18 -6.78
C GLU A 306 -0.26 -23.20 -5.61
N ASP A 307 0.79 -22.39 -5.52
CA ASP A 307 0.94 -21.37 -4.50
C ASP A 307 -0.04 -20.20 -4.70
N GLU A 308 -0.24 -19.73 -5.92
CA GLU A 308 -1.25 -18.70 -6.22
C GLU A 308 -2.68 -19.20 -5.95
N LYS A 309 -2.96 -20.48 -6.15
CA LYS A 309 -4.27 -21.09 -5.84
C LYS A 309 -4.51 -21.22 -4.33
N ASN A 310 -3.50 -21.67 -3.58
CA ASN A 310 -3.66 -22.13 -2.20
C ASN A 310 -3.25 -21.10 -1.14
N LYS A 311 -2.32 -20.20 -1.45
CA LYS A 311 -1.73 -19.26 -0.47
C LYS A 311 -2.22 -17.83 -0.66
N ILE A 312 -2.79 -17.48 -1.82
CA ILE A 312 -3.34 -16.15 -2.08
C ILE A 312 -4.85 -16.15 -1.81
N ALA A 313 -5.29 -15.24 -0.94
CA ALA A 313 -6.70 -15.08 -0.61
C ALA A 313 -7.48 -14.55 -1.81
N LYS A 314 -8.59 -15.21 -2.14
CA LYS A 314 -9.48 -14.78 -3.22
C LYS A 314 -10.71 -14.10 -2.64
N ASP A 315 -10.93 -12.85 -3.05
CA ASP A 315 -12.14 -12.11 -2.76
C ASP A 315 -12.95 -12.01 -4.05
N GLU A 316 -13.99 -12.85 -4.18
CA GLU A 316 -14.82 -12.90 -5.38
C GLU A 316 -15.61 -11.60 -5.61
N THR A 317 -15.87 -10.82 -4.56
CA THR A 317 -16.57 -9.54 -4.69
C THR A 317 -15.64 -8.50 -5.30
N TYR A 318 -14.42 -8.40 -4.77
CA TYR A 318 -13.38 -7.56 -5.37
C TYR A 318 -13.07 -8.00 -6.80
N LYS A 319 -12.90 -9.31 -7.03
CA LYS A 319 -12.66 -9.87 -8.36
C LYS A 319 -13.72 -9.43 -9.36
N LYS A 320 -15.00 -9.56 -9.01
CA LYS A 320 -16.09 -9.13 -9.89
C LYS A 320 -15.96 -7.64 -10.22
N LEU A 321 -15.85 -6.79 -9.20
CA LEU A 321 -15.70 -5.34 -9.39
C LEU A 321 -14.48 -4.99 -10.26
N TYR A 322 -13.36 -5.70 -10.08
CA TYR A 322 -12.15 -5.51 -10.89
C TYR A 322 -12.40 -5.74 -12.38
N PHE A 323 -13.08 -6.84 -12.73
CA PHE A 323 -13.42 -7.14 -14.12
C PHE A 323 -14.50 -6.20 -14.67
N ASP A 324 -15.53 -5.86 -13.89
CA ASP A 324 -16.57 -4.93 -14.32
C ASP A 324 -15.95 -3.55 -14.68
N VAL A 325 -15.05 -3.03 -13.83
CA VAL A 325 -14.35 -1.76 -14.10
C VAL A 325 -13.41 -1.89 -15.31
N LYS A 326 -12.64 -2.97 -15.38
CA LYS A 326 -11.73 -3.25 -16.49
C LYS A 326 -12.45 -3.24 -17.83
N ASP A 327 -13.60 -3.92 -17.93
CA ASP A 327 -14.35 -4.02 -19.18
C ASP A 327 -14.79 -2.63 -19.68
N ILE A 328 -15.25 -1.75 -18.77
CA ILE A 328 -15.61 -0.35 -19.11
C ILE A 328 -14.38 0.45 -19.55
N VAL A 329 -13.25 0.27 -18.87
CA VAL A 329 -11.99 0.98 -19.21
C VAL A 329 -11.46 0.53 -20.57
N ASP A 330 -11.52 -0.76 -20.88
CA ASP A 330 -11.09 -1.32 -22.18
C ASP A 330 -11.93 -0.78 -23.34
N GLU A 331 -13.24 -0.59 -23.15
CA GLU A 331 -14.12 0.03 -24.16
C GLU A 331 -13.68 1.45 -24.58
N SER A 332 -12.95 2.17 -23.72
CA SER A 332 -12.44 3.52 -24.04
C SER A 332 -11.35 3.52 -25.11
N GLN A 333 -10.61 2.41 -25.27
CA GLN A 333 -9.43 2.28 -26.13
C GLN A 333 -8.29 3.28 -25.82
N ASP A 334 -8.40 4.01 -24.70
CA ASP A 334 -7.42 4.99 -24.25
C ASP A 334 -6.36 4.39 -23.32
N VAL A 335 -6.61 3.16 -22.87
CA VAL A 335 -5.83 2.43 -21.87
C VAL A 335 -5.48 1.07 -22.46
N ILE A 336 -4.21 0.69 -22.38
CA ILE A 336 -3.69 -0.57 -22.89
C ILE A 336 -3.91 -1.62 -21.81
N ASP A 337 -4.78 -2.59 -22.09
CA ASP A 337 -4.97 -3.74 -21.20
C ASP A 337 -3.78 -4.71 -21.33
N ILE A 338 -3.10 -4.96 -20.22
CA ILE A 338 -2.04 -5.98 -20.09
C ILE A 338 -2.36 -6.96 -18.98
N SER A 339 -3.64 -7.10 -18.61
CA SER A 339 -4.05 -7.95 -17.50
C SER A 339 -3.90 -9.45 -17.78
N ASP A 340 -3.84 -9.82 -19.05
CA ASP A 340 -3.67 -11.18 -19.58
C ASP A 340 -2.20 -11.56 -19.84
N VAL A 341 -1.25 -10.66 -19.57
CA VAL A 341 0.18 -10.83 -19.89
C VAL A 341 0.81 -12.09 -19.28
N PHE A 342 0.18 -12.69 -18.27
CA PHE A 342 0.64 -13.89 -17.58
C PHE A 342 -0.14 -15.17 -17.93
N ASP A 343 -1.05 -15.15 -18.90
CA ASP A 343 -1.91 -16.31 -19.19
C ASP A 343 -1.13 -17.53 -19.66
N GLU A 344 -0.04 -17.32 -20.41
CA GLU A 344 0.83 -18.42 -20.85
C GLU A 344 1.93 -18.79 -19.83
N HIS A 345 1.89 -18.22 -18.62
CA HIS A 345 2.83 -18.49 -17.54
C HIS A 345 2.21 -19.42 -16.48
N TYR A 346 2.84 -20.56 -16.24
CA TYR A 346 2.33 -21.61 -15.35
C TYR A 346 2.99 -21.59 -13.96
N GLU A 347 4.17 -20.98 -13.88
CA GLU A 347 4.90 -20.71 -12.65
C GLU A 347 4.21 -19.64 -11.79
N SER A 348 4.61 -19.55 -10.51
CA SER A 348 4.21 -18.47 -9.64
C SER A 348 4.79 -17.15 -10.13
N ILE A 349 3.90 -16.18 -10.38
CA ILE A 349 4.25 -14.81 -10.75
C ILE A 349 3.83 -13.86 -9.63
N PHE A 350 2.68 -14.10 -9.01
CA PHE A 350 2.15 -13.27 -7.94
C PHE A 350 2.64 -13.72 -6.56
N ILE A 351 2.97 -12.76 -5.70
CA ILE A 351 3.33 -12.98 -4.28
C ILE A 351 2.17 -12.70 -3.33
N ASP A 352 1.15 -11.99 -3.82
CA ASP A 352 -0.14 -11.72 -3.17
C ASP A 352 -1.16 -11.36 -4.28
N PRO A 353 -2.41 -10.92 -3.99
CA PRO A 353 -3.38 -10.69 -5.05
C PRO A 353 -2.97 -9.68 -6.14
N TYR A 354 -1.96 -8.85 -5.91
CA TYR A 354 -1.63 -7.70 -6.76
C TYR A 354 -0.15 -7.63 -7.16
N HIS A 355 0.77 -8.02 -6.28
CA HIS A 355 2.20 -7.83 -6.47
C HIS A 355 2.84 -9.02 -7.17
N THR A 356 3.72 -8.73 -8.11
CA THR A 356 4.44 -9.70 -8.94
C THR A 356 5.88 -9.87 -8.47
N SER A 357 6.52 -10.98 -8.84
CA SER A 357 7.96 -11.16 -8.72
C SER A 357 8.74 -10.23 -9.64
N GLU A 358 10.06 -10.21 -9.45
CA GLU A 358 10.99 -9.58 -10.39
C GLU A 358 10.85 -10.17 -11.81
N GLU A 359 10.61 -11.48 -11.94
CA GLU A 359 10.36 -12.13 -13.22
C GLU A 359 9.07 -11.61 -13.88
N GLY A 360 7.98 -11.46 -13.12
CA GLY A 360 6.74 -10.84 -13.60
C GLY A 360 6.93 -9.38 -14.00
N ASN A 361 7.64 -8.59 -13.18
CA ASN A 361 7.97 -7.19 -13.46
C ASN A 361 8.75 -7.07 -14.78
N LYS A 362 9.67 -8.00 -15.06
CA LYS A 362 10.46 -8.01 -16.29
C LYS A 362 9.60 -8.23 -17.54
N ILE A 363 8.59 -9.09 -17.45
CA ILE A 363 7.65 -9.34 -18.57
C ILE A 363 6.85 -8.07 -18.86
N ILE A 364 6.22 -7.48 -17.83
CA ILE A 364 5.46 -6.22 -17.94
C ILE A 364 6.33 -5.10 -18.54
N ALA A 365 7.55 -4.91 -18.00
CA ALA A 365 8.48 -3.92 -18.50
C ALA A 365 8.89 -4.15 -19.96
N GLY A 366 8.91 -5.40 -20.41
CA GLY A 366 9.17 -5.75 -21.81
C GLY A 366 8.08 -5.25 -22.75
N ASP A 367 6.81 -5.33 -22.36
CA ASP A 367 5.69 -4.81 -23.17
C ASP A 367 5.68 -3.28 -23.19
N ILE A 368 5.85 -2.64 -22.02
CA ILE A 368 6.03 -1.19 -21.93
C ILE A 368 7.21 -0.72 -22.80
N GLY A 369 8.35 -1.43 -22.72
CA GLY A 369 9.54 -1.12 -23.50
C GLY A 369 9.32 -1.22 -25.01
N LYS A 370 8.57 -2.22 -25.50
CA LYS A 370 8.24 -2.36 -26.93
C LYS A 370 7.43 -1.16 -27.43
N ASP A 371 6.44 -0.72 -26.66
CA ASP A 371 5.58 0.41 -27.02
C ASP A 371 6.36 1.72 -27.08
N ILE A 372 7.27 1.95 -26.11
CA ILE A 372 8.17 3.12 -26.12
C ILE A 372 9.05 3.09 -27.37
N ILE A 373 9.71 1.96 -27.66
CA ILE A 373 10.58 1.84 -28.85
C ILE A 373 9.81 2.07 -30.14
N LYS A 374 8.61 1.51 -30.24
CA LYS A 374 7.73 1.71 -31.40
C LYS A 374 7.44 3.20 -31.60
N TYR A 375 7.04 3.90 -30.53
CA TYR A 375 6.78 5.33 -30.57
C TYR A 375 8.01 6.14 -31.00
N LEU A 376 9.19 5.87 -30.43
CA LEU A 376 10.42 6.60 -30.77
C LEU A 376 10.81 6.40 -32.24
N ASN A 377 10.73 5.16 -32.74
CA ASN A 377 11.02 4.85 -34.14
C ASN A 377 10.04 5.53 -35.11
N GLU A 378 8.75 5.61 -34.77
CA GLU A 378 7.72 6.26 -35.59
C GLU A 378 7.91 7.79 -35.67
N ASN A 379 8.50 8.40 -34.64
CA ASN A 379 8.68 9.85 -34.53
C ASN A 379 10.11 10.33 -34.82
N GLN A 380 11.04 9.42 -35.13
CA GLN A 380 12.45 9.72 -35.42
C GLN A 380 13.16 10.47 -34.29
N ILE A 381 12.81 10.14 -33.03
CA ILE A 381 13.42 10.67 -31.82
C ILE A 381 14.56 9.78 -31.37
#